data_AF-A0A6M1YXG5-F1
#
_entry.id   AF-A0A6M1YXG5-F1
#
_cell.length_a   1.000
_cell.length_b   1.000
_cell.length_c   1.000
_cell.angle_alpha   90.00
_cell.angle_beta   90.00
_cell.angle_gamma   90.00
#
_symmetry.space_group_name_H-M   'P 1'
#
loop_
_entity.id
_entity.type
_entity.pdbx_description
1 polymer ?
#
loop_
_entity_poly.entity_id
_entity_poly.type
_entity_poly.pdbx_seq_one_letter_code
_entity_poly.pdbx_strand_id
1 'polypeptide(L)'
;MVAAVQNTTITPQKGFISSSLDTVACKVKSLMHLIVKVGQHLASLTSFVFVFGAISTFISVGATPLAFGLTASAIASFGVSKLLKSVRQNFGIIKNPKYNTADLGLLKDKNMIKTLTDEIFPLYIKHEKTFDGHQIHGRMHISRCIIYTMAMLNFYKRHKKANVDELASIYSIAFHDAGRRGNGVDVWEKDSQKLLYNFLRDKGYGLLKALKFSRIVNKETKADSLEARAILSSDCLDIMRCRLGGIKSFRRNLLTFLNPAKDKAPSGLTKDECKNIREKLIVEASEFIKMTENKKVELTNSKTYFEDVLYLLESNQKKFPTLFDYLKK
;
A
#
# COMPACT_ATOMS: atom_id res chain seq x y z
N MET A 1 -2.28 -58.35 -47.82
CA MET A 1 -2.63 -58.52 -46.39
C MET A 1 -3.98 -57.88 -46.16
N VAL A 2 -4.92 -58.70 -45.72
CA VAL A 2 -6.37 -58.45 -45.64
C VAL A 2 -6.73 -57.76 -44.32
N ALA A 3 -7.84 -57.04 -44.36
CA ALA A 3 -8.45 -56.17 -43.36
C ALA A 3 -8.74 -56.81 -41.99
N ALA A 4 -8.85 -55.96 -40.96
CA ALA A 4 -9.80 -56.15 -39.86
C ALA A 4 -10.29 -54.79 -39.36
N VAL A 5 -11.53 -54.49 -39.74
CA VAL A 5 -12.39 -53.40 -39.25
C VAL A 5 -12.99 -53.86 -37.92
N GLN A 6 -12.92 -53.04 -36.87
CA GLN A 6 -13.68 -53.25 -35.64
C GLN A 6 -14.87 -52.29 -35.57
N ASN A 7 -16.06 -52.89 -35.63
CA ASN A 7 -17.35 -52.28 -35.33
C ASN A 7 -17.48 -52.05 -33.81
N THR A 8 -17.82 -50.82 -33.41
CA THR A 8 -18.34 -50.54 -32.06
C THR A 8 -19.73 -49.96 -32.16
N THR A 9 -20.66 -50.66 -31.55
CA THR A 9 -22.10 -50.40 -31.40
C THR A 9 -22.36 -49.18 -30.52
N ILE A 10 -23.29 -48.32 -30.97
CA ILE A 10 -23.80 -47.15 -30.24
C ILE A 10 -25.04 -47.56 -29.44
N THR A 11 -25.02 -47.36 -28.13
CA THR A 11 -26.20 -47.42 -27.24
C THR A 11 -26.61 -46.01 -26.81
N PRO A 12 -27.93 -45.69 -26.77
CA PRO A 12 -28.39 -44.34 -26.45
C PRO A 12 -28.46 -44.10 -24.94
N GLN A 13 -27.72 -43.12 -24.43
CA GLN A 13 -27.85 -42.65 -23.04
C GLN A 13 -29.00 -41.63 -22.91
N LYS A 14 -29.93 -41.96 -22.00
CA LYS A 14 -31.05 -41.14 -21.56
C LYS A 14 -30.58 -39.92 -20.74
N GLY A 15 -31.12 -38.76 -21.10
CA GLY A 15 -31.57 -37.69 -20.18
C GLY A 15 -30.57 -37.09 -19.19
N PHE A 16 -29.92 -35.99 -19.58
CA PHE A 16 -29.18 -35.10 -18.68
C PHE A 16 -29.93 -33.75 -18.56
N ILE A 17 -30.89 -33.66 -17.63
CA ILE A 17 -31.44 -32.38 -17.14
C ILE A 17 -31.64 -32.51 -15.62
N SER A 18 -30.56 -32.43 -14.84
CA SER A 18 -30.68 -32.19 -13.39
C SER A 18 -29.52 -31.39 -12.76
N SER A 19 -28.48 -31.04 -13.52
CA SER A 19 -27.29 -30.40 -12.94
C SER A 19 -27.41 -28.88 -12.72
N SER A 20 -28.47 -28.22 -13.22
CA SER A 20 -28.62 -26.76 -13.10
C SER A 20 -29.28 -26.33 -11.79
N LEU A 21 -30.26 -27.09 -11.28
CA LEU A 21 -31.00 -26.74 -10.06
C LEU A 21 -30.16 -26.97 -8.79
N ASP A 22 -29.39 -28.06 -8.73
CA ASP A 22 -28.52 -28.35 -7.59
C ASP A 22 -27.35 -27.35 -7.50
N THR A 23 -26.85 -26.88 -8.64
CA THR A 23 -25.79 -25.86 -8.69
C THR A 23 -26.32 -24.49 -8.23
N VAL A 24 -27.59 -24.16 -8.53
CA VAL A 24 -28.24 -22.94 -8.06
C VAL A 24 -28.54 -23.04 -6.56
N ALA A 25 -29.06 -24.17 -6.08
CA ALA A 25 -29.32 -24.40 -4.66
C ALA A 25 -28.04 -24.33 -3.82
N CYS A 26 -26.92 -24.88 -4.31
CA CYS A 26 -25.61 -24.80 -3.64
C CYS A 26 -25.08 -23.37 -3.56
N LYS A 27 -25.23 -22.58 -4.64
CA LYS A 27 -24.85 -21.16 -4.68
C LYS A 27 -25.71 -20.30 -3.76
N VAL A 28 -27.02 -20.56 -3.69
CA VAL A 28 -27.94 -19.86 -2.78
C VAL A 28 -27.61 -20.19 -1.32
N LYS A 29 -27.31 -21.45 -0.99
CA LYS A 29 -26.92 -21.86 0.36
C LYS A 29 -25.59 -21.24 0.80
N SER A 30 -24.62 -21.13 -0.11
CA SER A 30 -23.33 -20.48 0.13
C SER A 30 -23.46 -18.96 0.30
N LEU A 31 -24.32 -18.32 -0.50
CA LEU A 31 -24.65 -16.90 -0.37
C LEU A 31 -25.38 -16.61 0.95
N MET A 32 -26.32 -17.46 1.37
CA MET A 32 -27.00 -17.36 2.66
C MET A 32 -26.02 -17.52 3.83
N HIS A 33 -25.06 -18.45 3.73
CA HIS A 33 -24.01 -18.61 4.75
C HIS A 33 -23.09 -17.39 4.85
N LEU A 34 -22.76 -16.78 3.72
CA LEU A 34 -21.95 -15.55 3.68
C LEU A 34 -22.71 -14.36 4.28
N ILE A 35 -24.01 -14.23 3.97
CA ILE A 35 -24.87 -13.19 4.52
C ILE A 35 -25.01 -13.34 6.04
N VAL A 36 -25.16 -14.57 6.55
CA VAL A 36 -25.22 -14.84 8.01
C VAL A 36 -23.90 -14.49 8.69
N LYS A 37 -22.75 -14.87 8.12
CA LYS A 37 -21.42 -14.51 8.68
C LYS A 37 -21.17 -13.01 8.68
N VAL A 38 -21.56 -12.31 7.61
CA VAL A 38 -21.45 -10.85 7.53
C VAL A 38 -22.41 -10.18 8.51
N GLY A 39 -23.63 -10.73 8.68
CA GLY A 39 -24.59 -10.27 9.68
C GLY A 39 -24.11 -10.45 11.12
N GLN A 40 -23.44 -11.58 11.43
CA GLN A 40 -22.84 -11.84 12.74
C GLN A 40 -21.67 -10.89 13.05
N HIS A 41 -20.89 -10.48 12.04
CA HIS A 41 -19.85 -9.47 12.21
C HIS A 41 -20.40 -8.03 12.32
N LEU A 42 -21.58 -7.76 11.75
CA LEU A 42 -22.21 -6.44 11.79
C LEU A 42 -23.17 -6.26 12.98
N ALA A 43 -23.47 -7.32 13.73
CA ALA A 43 -24.28 -7.27 14.96
C ALA A 43 -23.65 -6.44 16.10
N SER A 44 -22.40 -5.99 15.95
CA SER A 44 -21.78 -5.00 16.84
C SER A 44 -22.19 -3.55 16.54
N LEU A 45 -23.01 -3.31 15.52
CA LEU A 45 -23.61 -2.00 15.19
C LEU A 45 -25.10 -2.04 15.53
N THR A 46 -25.50 -1.28 16.55
CA THR A 46 -26.85 -1.21 17.15
C THR A 46 -28.00 -0.95 16.17
N SER A 47 -27.72 -0.57 14.92
CA SER A 47 -28.73 -0.31 13.89
C SER A 47 -29.23 -1.54 13.13
N PHE A 48 -28.59 -2.71 13.26
CA PHE A 48 -28.98 -3.90 12.49
C PHE A 48 -30.08 -4.75 13.17
N VAL A 49 -30.23 -4.60 14.49
CA VAL A 49 -31.20 -5.36 15.31
C VAL A 49 -32.65 -4.99 15.00
N PHE A 50 -32.92 -3.74 14.58
CA PHE A 50 -34.28 -3.28 14.32
C PHE A 50 -34.93 -3.89 13.07
N VAL A 51 -34.14 -4.20 12.04
CA VAL A 51 -34.68 -4.74 10.77
C VAL A 51 -35.08 -6.20 10.91
N PHE A 52 -34.37 -6.99 11.71
CA PHE A 52 -34.68 -8.40 11.93
C PHE A 52 -35.71 -8.64 13.05
N GLY A 53 -35.77 -7.75 14.05
CA GLY A 53 -36.81 -7.81 15.09
C GLY A 53 -38.22 -7.69 14.52
N ALA A 54 -38.43 -6.79 13.55
CA ALA A 54 -39.74 -6.59 12.92
C ALA A 54 -40.21 -7.79 12.07
N ILE A 55 -39.28 -8.56 11.51
CA ILE A 55 -39.59 -9.75 10.71
C ILE A 55 -39.93 -10.95 11.60
N SER A 56 -39.30 -11.05 12.78
CA SER A 56 -39.54 -12.13 13.74
C SER A 56 -40.90 -12.02 14.43
N THR A 57 -41.41 -10.80 14.72
CA THR A 57 -42.68 -10.64 15.45
C THR A 57 -43.91 -10.85 14.56
N PHE A 58 -43.80 -10.71 13.24
CA PHE A 58 -44.95 -10.79 12.33
C PHE A 58 -45.23 -12.18 11.74
N ILE A 59 -44.29 -13.14 11.86
CA ILE A 59 -44.55 -14.54 11.48
C ILE A 59 -45.51 -15.22 12.49
N SER A 60 -45.75 -14.60 13.66
CA SER A 60 -46.67 -15.09 14.69
C SER A 60 -48.14 -14.70 14.47
N VAL A 61 -48.47 -13.80 13.55
CA VAL A 61 -49.85 -13.29 13.40
C VAL A 61 -50.21 -13.28 11.92
N GLY A 62 -50.98 -14.28 11.49
CA GLY A 62 -51.31 -14.54 10.09
C GLY A 62 -52.08 -13.41 9.40
N ALA A 63 -51.37 -12.45 8.82
CA ALA A 63 -51.91 -11.40 7.98
C ALA A 63 -51.59 -11.65 6.49
N THR A 64 -52.53 -11.26 5.63
CA THR A 64 -52.61 -11.56 4.19
C THR A 64 -51.57 -10.84 3.30
N PRO A 65 -51.25 -11.37 2.10
CA PRO A 65 -50.00 -11.06 1.38
C PRO A 65 -49.98 -9.73 0.58
N LEU A 66 -51.09 -8.99 0.46
CA LEU A 66 -51.17 -7.92 -0.55
C LEU A 66 -50.65 -6.55 -0.09
N ALA A 67 -50.57 -6.28 1.21
CA ALA A 67 -50.03 -5.01 1.73
C ALA A 67 -48.49 -5.02 1.91
N PHE A 68 -47.85 -6.18 1.71
CA PHE A 68 -46.42 -6.39 1.99
C PHE A 68 -45.49 -5.97 0.84
N GLY A 69 -46.00 -5.91 -0.40
CA GLY A 69 -45.19 -5.64 -1.59
C GLY A 69 -44.63 -4.21 -1.67
N LEU A 70 -45.30 -3.22 -1.08
CA LEU A 70 -44.92 -1.81 -1.20
C LEU A 70 -44.00 -1.33 -0.07
N THR A 71 -44.17 -1.83 1.16
CA THR A 71 -43.37 -1.40 2.32
C THR A 71 -42.05 -2.17 2.45
N ALA A 72 -42.03 -3.48 2.17
CA ALA A 72 -40.80 -4.28 2.17
C ALA A 72 -39.86 -3.88 1.02
N SER A 73 -40.42 -3.54 -0.15
CA SER A 73 -39.65 -3.02 -1.30
C SER A 73 -39.01 -1.66 -0.98
N ALA A 74 -39.72 -0.76 -0.30
CA ALA A 74 -39.18 0.54 0.07
C ALA A 74 -38.08 0.46 1.15
N ILE A 75 -38.24 -0.39 2.18
CA ILE A 75 -37.25 -0.57 3.26
C ILE A 75 -36.02 -1.34 2.75
N ALA A 76 -36.21 -2.36 1.91
CA ALA A 76 -35.10 -3.05 1.26
C ALA A 76 -34.34 -2.12 0.31
N SER A 77 -35.04 -1.29 -0.48
CA SER A 77 -34.42 -0.33 -1.40
C SER A 77 -33.65 0.77 -0.64
N PHE A 78 -34.17 1.26 0.49
CA PHE A 78 -33.49 2.26 1.32
C PHE A 78 -32.28 1.68 2.06
N GLY A 79 -32.40 0.48 2.63
CA GLY A 79 -31.32 -0.23 3.31
C GLY A 79 -30.20 -0.65 2.35
N VAL A 80 -30.55 -1.15 1.16
CA VAL A 80 -29.60 -1.49 0.10
C VAL A 80 -28.95 -0.24 -0.47
N SER A 81 -29.66 0.88 -0.63
CA SER A 81 -29.08 2.16 -1.04
C SER A 81 -28.05 2.68 -0.02
N LYS A 82 -28.35 2.60 1.27
CA LYS A 82 -27.43 3.03 2.36
C LYS A 82 -26.22 2.09 2.49
N LEU A 83 -26.45 0.77 2.34
CA LEU A 83 -25.40 -0.23 2.30
C LEU A 83 -24.54 -0.09 1.05
N LEU A 84 -25.12 0.15 -0.13
CA LEU A 84 -24.40 0.44 -1.37
C LEU A 84 -23.68 1.79 -1.31
N LYS A 85 -24.18 2.78 -0.56
CA LYS A 85 -23.46 4.03 -0.27
C LYS A 85 -22.26 3.79 0.65
N SER A 86 -22.43 2.97 1.69
CA SER A 86 -21.36 2.58 2.62
C SER A 86 -20.31 1.70 1.92
N VAL A 87 -20.74 0.75 1.10
CA VAL A 87 -19.89 -0.07 0.23
C VAL A 87 -19.27 0.80 -0.87
N ARG A 88 -19.94 1.79 -1.46
CA ARG A 88 -19.31 2.76 -2.38
C ARG A 88 -18.36 3.73 -1.68
N GLN A 89 -18.55 4.03 -0.39
CA GLN A 89 -17.61 4.83 0.40
C GLN A 89 -16.39 4.01 0.83
N ASN A 90 -16.56 2.70 1.07
CA ASN A 90 -15.49 1.80 1.49
C ASN A 90 -14.76 1.09 0.32
N PHE A 91 -15.44 0.90 -0.81
CA PHE A 91 -14.93 0.39 -2.09
C PHE A 91 -14.99 1.47 -3.17
N GLY A 92 -14.96 2.73 -2.75
CA GLY A 92 -14.79 3.85 -3.66
C GLY A 92 -13.42 3.73 -4.28
N ILE A 93 -13.35 2.97 -5.39
CA ILE A 93 -12.35 3.13 -6.45
C ILE A 93 -12.06 4.61 -6.48
N ILE A 94 -10.83 4.98 -6.12
CA ILE A 94 -10.34 6.35 -6.01
C ILE A 94 -10.68 7.03 -7.34
N LYS A 95 -11.86 7.67 -7.39
CA LYS A 95 -12.37 8.32 -8.59
C LYS A 95 -11.67 9.66 -8.59
N ASN A 96 -10.51 9.63 -9.22
CA ASN A 96 -9.55 10.68 -9.46
C ASN A 96 -10.19 12.07 -9.65
N PRO A 97 -10.37 12.87 -8.59
CA PRO A 97 -10.67 14.28 -8.73
C PRO A 97 -9.33 14.96 -8.99
N LYS A 98 -9.07 15.30 -10.26
CA LYS A 98 -7.94 16.12 -10.76
C LYS A 98 -6.91 16.47 -9.68
N TYR A 99 -5.80 15.73 -9.62
CA TYR A 99 -4.65 15.98 -8.77
C TYR A 99 -4.16 17.43 -8.90
N ASN A 100 -4.60 18.32 -8.02
CA ASN A 100 -4.00 19.64 -7.94
C ASN A 100 -4.26 20.28 -6.57
N THR A 101 -3.23 20.30 -5.71
CA THR A 101 -3.14 21.29 -4.62
C THR A 101 -1.71 21.56 -4.16
N ALA A 102 -0.76 20.60 -4.25
CA ALA A 102 0.64 20.83 -3.85
C ALA A 102 1.66 20.34 -4.90
N ASP A 103 2.68 21.16 -5.14
CA ASP A 103 3.89 20.78 -5.88
C ASP A 103 4.78 19.90 -4.99
N LEU A 104 4.73 18.59 -5.26
CA LEU A 104 5.58 17.59 -4.61
C LEU A 104 6.81 17.23 -5.47
N GLY A 105 7.08 18.01 -6.53
CA GLY A 105 8.20 17.84 -7.42
C GLY A 105 8.26 16.47 -8.09
N LEU A 106 9.42 15.80 -8.00
CA LEU A 106 9.65 14.52 -8.67
C LEU A 106 8.69 13.40 -8.23
N LEU A 107 8.03 13.53 -7.07
CA LEU A 107 7.01 12.56 -6.64
C LEU A 107 5.74 12.62 -7.48
N LYS A 108 5.47 13.75 -8.14
CA LYS A 108 4.35 13.95 -9.07
C LYS A 108 4.79 14.08 -10.53
N ASP A 109 6.09 13.93 -10.80
CA ASP A 109 6.58 13.87 -12.17
C ASP A 109 6.07 12.60 -12.85
N LYS A 110 5.38 12.76 -13.98
CA LYS A 110 4.74 11.65 -14.69
C LYS A 110 5.74 10.60 -15.16
N ASN A 111 6.94 11.02 -15.57
CA ASN A 111 7.97 10.08 -16.03
C ASN A 111 8.54 9.28 -14.85
N MET A 112 8.74 9.93 -13.69
CA MET A 112 9.16 9.26 -12.47
C MET A 112 8.12 8.25 -11.98
N ILE A 113 6.84 8.65 -11.88
CA ILE A 113 5.74 7.75 -11.49
C ILE A 113 5.69 6.56 -12.45
N LYS A 114 5.74 6.81 -13.76
CA LYS A 114 5.74 5.75 -14.77
C LYS A 114 6.94 4.81 -14.59
N THR A 115 8.13 5.35 -14.36
CA THR A 115 9.35 4.55 -14.15
C THR A 115 9.22 3.67 -12.89
N LEU A 116 8.71 4.22 -11.79
CA LEU A 116 8.48 3.46 -10.57
C LEU A 116 7.47 2.33 -10.80
N THR A 117 6.32 2.64 -11.41
CA THR A 117 5.23 1.68 -11.62
C THR A 117 5.57 0.59 -12.62
N ASP A 118 6.14 0.95 -13.77
CA ASP A 118 6.29 0.03 -14.90
C ASP A 118 7.62 -0.73 -14.87
N GLU A 119 8.67 -0.16 -14.25
CA GLU A 119 10.02 -0.71 -14.37
C GLU A 119 10.61 -1.16 -13.04
N ILE A 120 10.26 -0.52 -11.91
CA ILE A 120 10.86 -0.81 -10.60
C ILE A 120 9.94 -1.69 -9.73
N PHE A 121 8.67 -1.31 -9.57
CA PHE A 121 7.68 -2.05 -8.78
C PHE A 121 7.44 -3.50 -9.22
N PRO A 122 7.63 -3.89 -10.50
CA PRO A 122 7.58 -5.30 -10.87
C PRO A 122 8.60 -6.20 -10.12
N LEU A 123 9.76 -5.66 -9.73
CA LEU A 123 10.74 -6.39 -8.89
C LEU A 123 10.12 -6.74 -7.54
N TYR A 124 9.42 -5.78 -6.93
CA TYR A 124 8.76 -5.96 -5.64
C TYR A 124 7.51 -6.84 -5.73
N ILE A 125 6.73 -6.74 -6.82
CA ILE A 125 5.63 -7.68 -7.08
C ILE A 125 6.15 -9.11 -7.16
N LYS A 126 7.35 -9.31 -7.74
CA LYS A 126 7.99 -10.63 -7.74
C LYS A 126 8.36 -11.07 -6.32
N HIS A 127 8.92 -10.20 -5.48
CA HIS A 127 9.18 -10.53 -4.07
C HIS A 127 7.91 -10.95 -3.34
N GLU A 128 6.85 -10.15 -3.46
CA GLU A 128 5.54 -10.37 -2.85
C GLU A 128 4.92 -11.73 -3.23
N LYS A 129 5.17 -12.19 -4.46
CA LYS A 129 4.67 -13.48 -4.98
C LYS A 129 5.58 -14.68 -4.69
N THR A 130 6.82 -14.47 -4.27
CA THR A 130 7.83 -15.54 -4.17
C THR A 130 8.23 -15.82 -2.73
N PHE A 131 8.95 -14.92 -2.07
CA PHE A 131 9.46 -15.13 -0.71
C PHE A 131 8.84 -14.18 0.33
N ASP A 132 8.20 -13.09 -0.11
CA ASP A 132 7.71 -12.03 0.77
C ASP A 132 6.18 -11.89 0.73
N GLY A 133 5.46 -12.98 0.99
CA GLY A 133 3.98 -12.98 0.97
C GLY A 133 3.35 -12.00 1.98
N HIS A 134 4.05 -11.66 3.06
CA HIS A 134 3.63 -10.63 4.03
C HIS A 134 3.91 -9.20 3.54
N GLN A 135 4.64 -9.07 2.42
CA GLN A 135 5.05 -7.82 1.78
C GLN A 135 5.75 -6.90 2.78
N ILE A 136 6.71 -7.45 3.52
CA ILE A 136 7.54 -6.68 4.45
C ILE A 136 8.42 -5.73 3.63
N HIS A 137 9.11 -6.24 2.62
CA HIS A 137 9.99 -5.50 1.72
C HIS A 137 9.30 -5.25 0.36
N GLY A 138 7.97 -5.12 0.34
CA GLY A 138 7.16 -4.96 -0.88
C GLY A 138 7.00 -3.50 -1.32
N ARG A 139 6.10 -3.26 -2.28
CA ARG A 139 5.83 -1.94 -2.88
C ARG A 139 5.44 -0.88 -1.85
N MET A 140 4.66 -1.27 -0.83
CA MET A 140 4.21 -0.33 0.22
C MET A 140 5.38 0.25 1.01
N HIS A 141 6.33 -0.62 1.40
CA HIS A 141 7.52 -0.22 2.14
C HIS A 141 8.35 0.77 1.33
N ILE A 142 8.62 0.46 0.06
CA ILE A 142 9.38 1.34 -0.83
C ILE A 142 8.65 2.66 -1.06
N SER A 143 7.34 2.63 -1.24
CA SER A 143 6.53 3.85 -1.46
C SER A 143 6.65 4.81 -0.27
N ARG A 144 6.50 4.30 0.96
CA ARG A 144 6.69 5.10 2.17
C ARG A 144 8.12 5.60 2.32
N CYS A 145 9.11 4.75 2.03
CA CYS A 145 10.50 5.15 2.12
C CYS A 145 10.89 6.23 1.11
N ILE A 146 10.35 6.21 -0.11
CA ILE A 146 10.51 7.29 -1.09
C ILE A 146 9.96 8.60 -0.51
N ILE A 147 8.74 8.57 0.02
CA ILE A 147 8.07 9.72 0.64
C ILE A 147 8.91 10.29 1.78
N TYR A 148 9.31 9.46 2.75
CA TYR A 148 10.11 9.92 3.88
C TYR A 148 11.47 10.48 3.46
N THR A 149 12.11 9.86 2.47
CA THR A 149 13.41 10.30 1.94
C THR A 149 13.29 11.71 1.37
N MET A 150 12.29 11.93 0.52
CA MET A 150 12.08 13.24 -0.10
C MET A 150 11.70 14.30 0.92
N ALA A 151 10.88 13.98 1.92
CA ALA A 151 10.54 14.90 3.00
C ALA A 151 11.81 15.37 3.76
N MET A 152 12.65 14.44 4.18
CA MET A 152 13.89 14.77 4.91
C MET A 152 14.89 15.55 4.05
N LEU A 153 14.99 15.24 2.76
CA LEU A 153 15.88 15.94 1.84
C LEU A 153 15.41 17.36 1.52
N ASN A 154 14.10 17.54 1.32
CA ASN A 154 13.49 18.86 1.17
C ASN A 154 13.69 19.72 2.43
N PHE A 155 13.59 19.12 3.61
CA PHE A 155 13.98 19.81 4.85
C PHE A 155 15.43 20.30 4.79
N TYR A 156 16.39 19.45 4.39
CA TYR A 156 17.79 19.87 4.28
C TYR A 156 18.03 20.93 3.21
N LYS A 157 17.34 20.87 2.06
CA LYS A 157 17.42 21.94 1.04
C LYS A 157 16.96 23.28 1.63
N ARG A 158 15.83 23.30 2.35
CA ARG A 158 15.26 24.52 2.93
C ARG A 158 16.11 25.07 4.08
N HIS A 159 16.57 24.23 5.00
CA HIS A 159 17.23 24.67 6.24
C HIS A 159 18.76 24.65 6.20
N LYS A 160 19.39 23.82 5.36
CA LYS A 160 20.85 23.77 5.21
C LYS A 160 21.36 24.36 3.89
N LYS A 161 20.45 24.82 3.01
CA LYS A 161 20.78 25.18 1.62
C LYS A 161 21.59 24.06 0.93
N ALA A 162 21.30 22.82 1.31
CA ALA A 162 22.07 21.67 0.87
C ALA A 162 21.82 21.39 -0.62
N ASN A 163 22.87 21.07 -1.36
CA ASN A 163 22.73 20.51 -2.69
C ASN A 163 22.40 19.03 -2.56
N VAL A 164 21.22 18.64 -3.05
CA VAL A 164 20.71 17.26 -2.98
C VAL A 164 20.45 16.75 -4.38
N ASP A 165 20.94 15.54 -4.67
CA ASP A 165 20.61 14.84 -5.90
C ASP A 165 19.30 14.03 -5.70
N GLU A 166 18.16 14.68 -5.96
CA GLU A 166 16.84 14.06 -5.77
C GLU A 166 16.66 12.79 -6.62
N LEU A 167 17.20 12.80 -7.84
CA LEU A 167 17.12 11.67 -8.75
C LEU A 167 17.94 10.49 -8.22
N ALA A 168 19.16 10.75 -7.73
CA ALA A 168 19.97 9.75 -7.04
C ALA A 168 19.20 9.16 -5.85
N SER A 169 18.54 10.02 -5.08
CA SER A 169 17.81 9.64 -3.87
C SER A 169 16.66 8.70 -4.18
N ILE A 170 15.80 9.07 -5.13
CA ILE A 170 14.63 8.27 -5.51
C ILE A 170 15.06 6.92 -6.07
N TYR A 171 15.99 6.88 -7.03
CA TYR A 171 16.43 5.59 -7.56
C TYR A 171 17.16 4.73 -6.53
N SER A 172 17.98 5.32 -5.66
CA SER A 172 18.69 4.57 -4.63
C SER A 172 17.74 3.96 -3.61
N ILE A 173 16.76 4.70 -3.09
CA ILE A 173 15.77 4.10 -2.18
C ILE A 173 14.86 3.11 -2.89
N ALA A 174 14.48 3.39 -4.14
CA ALA A 174 13.60 2.51 -4.90
C ALA A 174 14.25 1.16 -5.26
N PHE A 175 15.58 1.06 -5.21
CA PHE A 175 16.32 -0.18 -5.43
C PHE A 175 16.91 -0.79 -4.16
N HIS A 176 16.80 -0.16 -2.99
CA HIS A 176 17.62 -0.57 -1.83
C HIS A 176 17.38 -2.02 -1.39
N ASP A 177 16.15 -2.51 -1.55
CA ASP A 177 15.73 -3.90 -1.30
C ASP A 177 15.43 -4.69 -2.58
N ALA A 178 15.76 -4.17 -3.76
CA ALA A 178 15.44 -4.81 -5.04
C ALA A 178 16.17 -6.15 -5.25
N GLY A 179 17.31 -6.35 -4.60
CA GLY A 179 18.12 -7.57 -4.71
C GLY A 179 17.73 -8.69 -3.74
N ARG A 180 16.75 -8.46 -2.85
CA ARG A 180 16.39 -9.44 -1.81
C ARG A 180 15.94 -10.77 -2.41
N ARG A 181 16.28 -11.86 -1.74
CA ARG A 181 15.85 -13.24 -2.08
C ARG A 181 15.18 -13.96 -0.92
N GLY A 182 15.02 -13.28 0.21
CA GLY A 182 14.45 -13.85 1.42
C GLY A 182 14.14 -12.77 2.45
N ASN A 183 13.46 -13.20 3.51
CA ASN A 183 13.17 -12.39 4.70
C ASN A 183 14.09 -12.82 5.87
N GLY A 184 14.30 -11.92 6.83
CA GLY A 184 14.97 -12.22 8.11
C GLY A 184 16.50 -12.07 8.14
N VAL A 185 17.18 -12.08 6.99
CA VAL A 185 18.63 -11.80 6.88
C VAL A 185 18.82 -10.59 5.98
N ASP A 186 19.82 -9.75 6.22
CA ASP A 186 20.06 -8.50 5.48
C ASP A 186 21.45 -8.49 4.85
N VAL A 187 21.58 -9.12 3.66
CA VAL A 187 22.88 -9.39 2.99
C VAL A 187 22.86 -9.13 1.49
N TRP A 188 21.77 -8.57 0.95
CA TRP A 188 21.56 -8.42 -0.49
C TRP A 188 21.86 -7.01 -1.01
N GLU A 189 22.53 -6.15 -0.23
CA GLU A 189 22.77 -4.77 -0.68
C GLU A 189 23.66 -4.71 -1.93
N LYS A 190 24.59 -5.66 -2.11
CA LYS A 190 25.41 -5.77 -3.33
C LYS A 190 24.58 -6.15 -4.56
N ASP A 191 23.58 -7.02 -4.39
CA ASP A 191 22.64 -7.38 -5.46
C ASP A 191 21.75 -6.18 -5.83
N SER A 192 21.19 -5.50 -4.82
CA SER A 192 20.41 -4.27 -4.99
C SER A 192 21.22 -3.16 -5.70
N GLN A 193 22.48 -2.97 -5.30
CA GLN A 193 23.41 -2.04 -5.94
C GLN A 193 23.63 -2.38 -7.42
N LYS A 194 23.87 -3.66 -7.73
CA LYS A 194 24.09 -4.11 -9.12
C LYS A 194 22.86 -3.92 -9.99
N LEU A 195 21.66 -4.19 -9.46
CA LEU A 195 20.39 -3.96 -10.16
C LEU A 195 20.21 -2.48 -10.50
N LEU A 196 20.45 -1.57 -9.54
CA LEU A 196 20.37 -0.14 -9.80
C LEU A 196 21.41 0.32 -10.83
N TYR A 197 22.65 -0.16 -10.72
CA TYR A 197 23.70 0.17 -11.68
C TYR A 197 23.27 -0.22 -13.11
N ASN A 198 22.86 -1.47 -13.32
CA ASN A 198 22.43 -1.96 -14.63
C ASN A 198 21.21 -1.17 -15.14
N PHE A 199 20.20 -0.97 -14.31
CA PHE A 199 19.03 -0.18 -14.65
C PHE A 199 19.40 1.21 -15.17
N LEU A 200 20.31 1.92 -14.49
CA LEU A 200 20.76 3.24 -14.93
C LEU A 200 21.56 3.17 -16.23
N ARG A 201 22.39 2.14 -16.43
CA ARG A 201 23.13 1.95 -17.69
C ARG A 201 22.19 1.71 -18.85
N ASP A 202 21.17 0.87 -18.66
CA ASP A 202 20.16 0.55 -19.68
C ASP A 202 19.31 1.78 -20.04
N LYS A 203 19.06 2.66 -19.06
CA LYS A 203 18.39 3.97 -19.28
C LYS A 203 19.31 5.03 -19.92
N GLY A 204 20.55 4.66 -20.28
CA GLY A 204 21.49 5.56 -20.96
C GLY A 204 22.26 6.52 -20.04
N TYR A 205 22.17 6.36 -18.71
CA TYR A 205 22.97 7.19 -17.80
C TYR A 205 24.46 6.82 -17.92
N GLY A 206 25.32 7.85 -17.99
CA GLY A 206 26.77 7.68 -18.05
C GLY A 206 27.36 6.90 -16.85
N LEU A 207 28.53 6.29 -17.07
CA LEU A 207 29.18 5.38 -16.12
C LEU A 207 29.31 5.98 -14.72
N LEU A 208 29.83 7.21 -14.63
CA LEU A 208 30.05 7.91 -13.37
C LEU A 208 28.74 8.14 -12.59
N LYS A 209 27.65 8.45 -13.29
CA LYS A 209 26.35 8.69 -12.65
C LYS A 209 25.73 7.38 -12.16
N ALA A 210 25.80 6.31 -12.96
CA ALA A 210 25.34 4.99 -12.55
C ALA A 210 26.12 4.46 -11.33
N LEU A 211 27.46 4.64 -11.31
CA LEU A 211 28.29 4.29 -10.16
C LEU A 211 27.97 5.14 -8.92
N LYS A 212 27.82 6.45 -9.08
CA LYS A 212 27.47 7.37 -7.98
C LYS A 212 26.17 6.93 -7.30
N PHE A 213 25.12 6.67 -8.08
CA PHE A 213 23.79 6.35 -7.55
C PHE A 213 23.80 4.97 -6.89
N SER A 214 24.31 3.96 -7.59
CA SER A 214 24.34 2.59 -7.08
C SER A 214 25.13 2.43 -5.77
N ARG A 215 26.21 3.19 -5.57
CA ARG A 215 26.99 3.17 -4.31
C ARG A 215 26.22 3.66 -3.08
N ILE A 216 25.14 4.43 -3.25
CA ILE A 216 24.32 4.91 -2.12
C ILE A 216 23.55 3.75 -1.47
N VAL A 217 23.22 2.71 -2.24
CA VAL A 217 22.45 1.55 -1.78
C VAL A 217 23.24 0.67 -0.80
N ASN A 218 24.52 0.47 -1.07
CA ASN A 218 25.35 -0.48 -0.32
C ASN A 218 25.95 0.16 0.93
N LYS A 219 25.59 -0.38 2.10
CA LYS A 219 26.03 0.12 3.42
C LYS A 219 27.53 0.07 3.65
N GLU A 220 28.25 -0.89 3.06
CA GLU A 220 29.73 -1.02 3.17
C GLU A 220 30.46 0.02 2.34
N THR A 221 29.89 0.41 1.19
CA THR A 221 30.50 1.35 0.25
C THR A 221 29.85 2.72 0.29
N LYS A 222 28.96 2.93 1.28
CA LYS A 222 28.06 4.07 1.35
C LYS A 222 28.87 5.35 1.52
N ALA A 223 28.67 6.28 0.59
CA ALA A 223 29.16 7.64 0.78
C ALA A 223 28.47 8.26 2.01
N ASP A 224 29.20 9.04 2.81
CA ASP A 224 28.60 9.90 3.85
C ASP A 224 27.92 11.11 3.19
N SER A 225 26.81 10.84 2.50
CA SER A 225 26.01 11.85 1.81
C SER A 225 24.67 12.08 2.51
N LEU A 226 24.02 13.20 2.22
CA LEU A 226 22.69 13.49 2.77
C LEU A 226 21.64 12.50 2.25
N GLU A 227 21.74 12.10 0.98
CA GLU A 227 20.91 11.07 0.35
C GLU A 227 21.05 9.74 1.11
N ALA A 228 22.29 9.32 1.36
CA ALA A 228 22.58 8.12 2.13
C ALA A 228 21.98 8.15 3.54
N ARG A 229 22.08 9.27 4.25
CA ARG A 229 21.50 9.43 5.60
C ARG A 229 19.97 9.48 5.58
N ALA A 230 19.38 10.15 4.60
CA ALA A 230 17.94 10.20 4.42
C ALA A 230 17.37 8.80 4.13
N ILE A 231 18.00 8.04 3.23
CA ILE A 231 17.62 6.66 2.88
C ILE A 231 17.66 5.74 4.10
N LEU A 232 18.76 5.79 4.87
CA LEU A 232 18.88 5.01 6.10
C LEU A 232 17.81 5.38 7.13
N SER A 233 17.51 6.68 7.23
CA SER A 233 16.48 7.18 8.14
C SER A 233 15.08 6.74 7.71
N SER A 234 14.80 6.71 6.41
CA SER A 234 13.51 6.30 5.85
C SER A 234 13.22 4.83 6.13
N ASP A 235 14.17 3.95 5.82
CA ASP A 235 14.05 2.52 6.12
C ASP A 235 13.93 2.29 7.64
N CYS A 236 14.72 3.01 8.43
CA CYS A 236 14.60 2.99 9.88
C CYS A 236 13.21 3.42 10.36
N LEU A 237 12.59 4.47 9.83
CA LEU A 237 11.23 4.87 10.21
C LEU A 237 10.23 3.76 9.89
N ASP A 238 10.35 3.15 8.72
CA ASP A 238 9.38 2.14 8.27
C ASP A 238 9.41 0.88 9.14
N ILE A 239 10.56 0.53 9.73
CA ILE A 239 10.73 -0.67 10.57
C ILE A 239 9.78 -0.73 11.77
N MET A 240 9.17 0.41 12.15
CA MET A 240 8.15 0.45 13.21
C MET A 240 7.01 -0.54 12.97
N ARG A 241 6.66 -0.84 11.72
CA ARG A 241 5.61 -1.83 11.37
C ARG A 241 5.97 -3.27 11.75
N CYS A 242 7.26 -3.58 11.85
CA CYS A 242 7.76 -4.95 12.05
C CYS A 242 8.02 -5.28 13.53
N ARG A 243 7.94 -4.30 14.43
CA ARG A 243 8.27 -4.50 15.85
C ARG A 243 7.01 -4.62 16.68
N LEU A 244 6.98 -5.65 17.53
CA LEU A 244 6.00 -5.75 18.62
C LEU A 244 6.13 -4.47 19.48
N GLY A 245 5.11 -3.62 19.47
CA GLY A 245 5.10 -2.31 20.15
C GLY A 245 5.12 -1.06 19.24
N GLY A 246 5.35 -1.21 17.93
CA GLY A 246 5.30 -0.09 16.99
C GLY A 246 6.19 1.09 17.39
N ILE A 247 5.61 2.29 17.49
CA ILE A 247 6.32 3.51 17.93
C ILE A 247 6.89 3.40 19.35
N LYS A 248 6.29 2.60 20.25
CA LYS A 248 6.77 2.43 21.62
C LYS A 248 8.12 1.70 21.66
N SER A 249 8.34 0.76 20.74
CA SER A 249 9.60 0.01 20.60
C SER A 249 10.56 0.64 19.57
N PHE A 250 10.23 1.82 19.06
CA PHE A 250 11.07 2.55 18.13
C PHE A 250 12.30 3.15 18.82
N ARG A 251 13.48 2.73 18.36
CA ARG A 251 14.78 3.22 18.85
C ARG A 251 15.12 4.55 18.18
N ARG A 252 14.66 5.65 18.78
CA ARG A 252 14.84 7.03 18.29
C ARG A 252 16.28 7.38 17.95
N ASN A 253 17.26 6.86 18.69
CA ASN A 253 18.69 7.08 18.46
C ASN A 253 19.22 6.46 17.14
N LEU A 254 18.50 5.52 16.54
CA LEU A 254 18.88 4.94 15.25
C LEU A 254 18.51 5.85 14.07
N LEU A 255 17.49 6.71 14.22
CA LEU A 255 17.16 7.72 13.23
C LEU A 255 18.32 8.71 13.09
N THR A 256 18.96 8.77 11.92
CA THR A 256 20.12 9.63 11.68
C THR A 256 19.74 11.07 11.36
N PHE A 257 18.57 11.29 10.74
CA PHE A 257 18.02 12.61 10.42
C PHE A 257 17.97 13.53 11.65
N LEU A 258 18.73 14.62 11.63
CA LEU A 258 18.86 15.59 12.74
C LEU A 258 19.34 15.00 14.07
N ASN A 259 20.03 13.85 14.03
CA ASN A 259 20.59 13.26 15.23
C ASN A 259 21.82 14.07 15.64
N PRO A 260 21.87 14.72 16.81
CA PRO A 260 23.03 15.53 17.18
C PRO A 260 24.35 14.74 17.25
N ALA A 261 24.28 13.41 17.42
CA ALA A 261 25.46 12.54 17.41
C ALA A 261 25.91 12.10 16.00
N LYS A 262 25.06 12.26 14.97
CA LYS A 262 25.32 11.75 13.60
C LYS A 262 25.09 12.78 12.50
N ASP A 263 24.55 13.95 12.85
CA ASP A 263 24.19 15.02 11.95
C ASP A 263 24.37 16.36 12.67
N LYS A 264 25.09 17.28 12.02
CA LYS A 264 25.23 18.64 12.54
C LYS A 264 23.89 19.35 12.38
N ALA A 265 23.40 20.01 13.43
CA ALA A 265 22.16 20.79 13.34
C ALA A 265 22.24 21.81 12.18
N PRO A 266 21.17 21.99 11.39
CA PRO A 266 21.09 23.10 10.45
C PRO A 266 21.35 24.44 11.15
N SER A 267 22.00 25.38 10.45
CA SER A 267 22.17 26.75 10.94
C SER A 267 20.81 27.36 11.27
N GLY A 268 20.68 27.94 12.46
CA GLY A 268 19.43 28.55 12.91
C GLY A 268 18.43 27.61 13.59
N LEU A 269 18.79 26.34 13.83
CA LEU A 269 18.00 25.44 14.67
C LEU A 269 18.80 25.00 15.91
N THR A 270 18.16 25.09 17.06
CA THR A 270 18.64 24.54 18.33
C THR A 270 18.56 23.01 18.33
N LYS A 271 19.27 22.38 19.28
CA LYS A 271 19.21 20.93 19.50
C LYS A 271 17.79 20.48 19.87
N ASP A 272 17.06 21.28 20.64
CA ASP A 272 15.70 20.96 21.07
C ASP A 272 14.68 21.08 19.92
N GLU A 273 14.83 22.08 19.04
CA GLU A 273 14.04 22.16 17.81
C GLU A 273 14.28 20.96 16.91
N CYS A 274 15.54 20.56 16.72
CA CYS A 274 15.89 19.34 15.97
C CYS A 274 15.24 18.09 16.59
N LYS A 275 15.29 17.96 17.92
CA LYS A 275 14.64 16.85 18.65
C LYS A 275 13.13 16.85 18.47
N ASN A 276 12.49 18.02 18.53
CA ASN A 276 11.05 18.17 18.34
C ASN A 276 10.63 17.81 16.90
N ILE A 277 11.36 18.29 15.89
CA ILE A 277 11.11 17.96 14.49
C ILE A 277 11.20 16.45 14.26
N ARG A 278 12.23 15.80 14.81
CA ARG A 278 12.39 14.34 14.75
C ARG A 278 11.19 13.61 15.35
N GLU A 279 10.77 14.00 16.54
CA GLU A 279 9.66 13.31 17.22
C GLU A 279 8.36 13.48 16.44
N LYS A 280 8.06 14.68 15.91
CA LYS A 280 6.90 14.91 15.04
C LYS A 280 6.93 14.00 13.81
N LEU A 281 8.07 13.93 13.11
CA LEU A 281 8.21 13.07 11.94
C LEU A 281 8.06 11.58 12.28
N ILE A 282 8.58 11.12 13.44
CA ILE A 282 8.43 9.73 13.91
C ILE A 282 6.96 9.41 14.19
N VAL A 283 6.25 10.30 14.88
CA VAL A 283 4.83 10.13 15.18
C VAL A 283 4.01 10.06 13.90
N GLU A 284 4.20 11.02 13.00
CA GLU A 284 3.49 11.06 11.72
C GLU A 284 3.82 9.87 10.81
N ALA A 285 5.09 9.43 10.76
CA ALA A 285 5.48 8.23 10.03
C ALA A 285 4.79 6.98 10.60
N SER A 286 4.76 6.80 11.92
CA SER A 286 4.04 5.71 12.58
C SER A 286 2.55 5.72 12.24
N GLU A 287 1.91 6.89 12.23
CA GLU A 287 0.50 7.01 11.86
C GLU A 287 0.26 6.74 10.37
N PHE A 288 1.16 7.18 9.49
CA PHE A 288 1.10 6.93 8.05
C PHE A 288 1.27 5.44 7.73
N ILE A 289 2.19 4.75 8.43
CA ILE A 289 2.34 3.30 8.40
C ILE A 289 1.01 2.63 8.74
N LYS A 290 0.39 2.96 9.90
CA LYS A 290 -0.88 2.36 10.29
C LYS A 290 -1.96 2.56 9.24
N MET A 291 -2.08 3.76 8.69
CA MET A 291 -3.08 4.08 7.68
C MET A 291 -2.87 3.27 6.39
N THR A 292 -1.62 3.18 5.92
CA THR A 292 -1.30 2.48 4.67
C THR A 292 -1.31 0.97 4.82
N GLU A 293 -0.90 0.40 5.97
CA GLU A 293 -1.05 -1.04 6.25
C GLU A 293 -2.54 -1.45 6.29
N ASN A 294 -3.41 -0.61 6.86
CA ASN A 294 -4.87 -0.84 6.84
C ASN A 294 -5.47 -0.80 5.42
N LYS A 295 -4.78 -0.17 4.46
CA LYS A 295 -5.18 -0.04 3.05
C LYS A 295 -4.41 -0.98 2.12
N LYS A 296 -3.49 -1.78 2.66
CA LYS A 296 -2.55 -2.59 1.87
C LYS A 296 -3.24 -3.57 0.92
N VAL A 297 -4.29 -4.25 1.39
CA VAL A 297 -5.04 -5.22 0.57
C VAL A 297 -5.76 -4.51 -0.58
N GLU A 298 -6.38 -3.36 -0.31
CA GLU A 298 -7.05 -2.54 -1.33
C GLU A 298 -6.04 -2.05 -2.39
N LEU A 299 -4.89 -1.58 -1.95
CA LEU A 299 -3.85 -1.02 -2.82
C LEU A 299 -3.10 -2.07 -3.62
N THR A 300 -3.04 -3.33 -3.18
CA THR A 300 -2.26 -4.40 -3.84
C THR A 300 -2.55 -4.53 -5.34
N ASN A 301 -3.80 -4.30 -5.73
CA ASN A 301 -4.28 -4.41 -7.12
C ASN A 301 -4.40 -3.05 -7.83
N SER A 302 -3.99 -1.95 -7.21
CA SER A 302 -4.03 -0.64 -7.84
C SER A 302 -3.06 -0.56 -9.02
N LYS A 303 -3.56 -0.05 -10.15
CA LYS A 303 -2.75 0.28 -11.33
C LYS A 303 -1.97 1.59 -11.15
N THR A 304 -2.41 2.43 -10.22
CA THR A 304 -1.83 3.74 -9.85
C THR A 304 -1.23 3.66 -8.45
N TYR A 305 -0.61 2.52 -8.10
CA TYR A 305 -0.24 2.16 -6.73
C TYR A 305 0.46 3.28 -5.96
N PHE A 306 1.52 3.87 -6.55
CA PHE A 306 2.28 4.92 -5.89
C PHE A 306 1.46 6.21 -5.74
N GLU A 307 0.70 6.58 -6.76
CA GLU A 307 -0.17 7.76 -6.75
C GLU A 307 -1.28 7.62 -5.71
N ASP A 308 -1.82 6.41 -5.52
CA ASP A 308 -2.84 6.15 -4.51
C ASP A 308 -2.25 6.25 -3.08
N VAL A 309 -1.00 5.79 -2.88
CA VAL A 309 -0.29 5.98 -1.61
C VAL A 309 -0.03 7.47 -1.34
N LEU A 310 0.39 8.23 -2.35
CA LEU A 310 0.52 9.69 -2.25
C LEU A 310 -0.82 10.34 -1.93
N TYR A 311 -1.89 9.95 -2.62
CA TYR A 311 -3.24 10.46 -2.39
C TYR A 311 -3.71 10.27 -0.95
N LEU A 312 -3.40 9.12 -0.32
CA LEU A 312 -3.71 8.89 1.08
C LEU A 312 -3.01 9.92 1.99
N LEU A 313 -1.78 10.32 1.67
CA LEU A 313 -1.08 11.35 2.41
C LEU A 313 -1.70 12.73 2.17
N GLU A 314 -1.90 13.12 0.91
CA GLU A 314 -2.43 14.44 0.54
C GLU A 314 -3.83 14.69 1.11
N SER A 315 -4.71 13.69 1.01
CA SER A 315 -6.09 13.74 1.53
C SER A 315 -6.13 13.85 3.06
N ASN A 316 -5.02 13.54 3.72
CA ASN A 316 -4.88 13.57 5.17
C ASN A 316 -3.77 14.55 5.62
N GLN A 317 -3.46 15.58 4.82
CA GLN A 317 -2.42 16.57 5.15
C GLN A 317 -2.55 17.20 6.54
N LYS A 318 -3.79 17.38 7.05
CA LYS A 318 -4.04 17.91 8.40
C LYS A 318 -3.58 16.97 9.52
N LYS A 319 -3.57 15.65 9.24
CA LYS A 319 -3.09 14.61 10.13
C LYS A 319 -1.56 14.44 10.05
N PHE A 320 -0.98 14.78 8.90
CA PHE A 320 0.45 14.65 8.64
C PHE A 320 1.10 16.01 8.30
N PRO A 321 0.94 17.04 9.14
CA PRO A 321 1.35 18.40 8.79
C PRO A 321 2.87 18.52 8.59
N THR A 322 3.69 17.85 9.39
CA THR A 322 5.16 17.91 9.28
C THR A 322 5.63 17.19 8.02
N LEU A 323 5.17 15.96 7.81
CA LEU A 323 5.54 15.15 6.65
C LEU A 323 5.09 15.83 5.36
N PHE A 324 3.85 16.33 5.32
CA PHE A 324 3.33 16.99 4.13
C PHE A 324 3.99 18.34 3.85
N ASP A 325 4.24 19.17 4.87
CA ASP A 325 5.01 20.40 4.70
C ASP A 325 6.40 20.11 4.12
N TYR A 326 7.03 19.04 4.59
CA TYR A 326 8.39 18.69 4.19
C TYR A 326 8.43 18.10 2.77
N LEU A 327 7.31 17.63 2.22
CA LEU A 327 7.26 17.16 0.83
C LEU A 327 7.07 18.28 -0.19
N LYS A 328 6.56 19.44 0.23
CA LYS A 328 6.42 20.60 -0.65
C LYS A 328 7.78 21.11 -1.08
N LYS A 329 7.90 21.47 -2.36
CA LYS A 329 9.10 22.11 -2.89
C LYS A 329 9.18 23.58 -2.53
#